data_AF-A0A6P8YY19-F1
#
_entry.id   AF-A0A6P8YY19-F1
#
_cell.length_a   1.000
_cell.length_b   1.000
_cell.length_c   1.000
_cell.angle_alpha   90.00
_cell.angle_beta   90.00
_cell.angle_gamma   90.00
#
_symmetry.space_group_name_H-M   'P 1'
#
loop_
_entity.id
_entity.type
_entity.pdbx_description
1 polymer ?
#
loop_
_entity_poly.entity_id
_entity_poly.type
_entity_poly.pdbx_seq_one_letter_code
_entity_poly.pdbx_strand_id
1 'polypeptide(L)'
;MSYKCNASAVQRGQLLAALAAFLGSQRRLQVLSLENACLGVSEALRLLGAAARCSSATLGDLRLHAAFREWQAPHASPKFSRALRRLSPLSALSLNYPALSDATLVLLAECCGPALRSLSVTVRDTDHRQHALSQEAWTQAAAACPHLRVVLNIEHIGHFEDICVLLLPAVPLCGFRLYSGSVWDQSRSRAFRATLRLLTAHYHQSLECVQLNLKNSREQLDDVVLELLSRCRRLSFFQFDGVLRHLDTVKDICRLRLDASINFQTIHVRPKIANNSIRAAAKDIATAFQEPLSQRTVDFRIEVPAR
;
A
#
# COMPACT_ATOMS: atom_id res chain seq x y z
N MET A 1 37.72 -16.39 -16.99
CA MET A 1 36.89 -16.16 -15.78
C MET A 1 35.41 -16.44 -16.07
N SER A 2 34.97 -17.71 -16.24
CA SER A 2 33.56 -18.03 -16.58
C SER A 2 32.97 -19.26 -15.85
N TYR A 3 33.68 -19.82 -14.85
CA TYR A 3 33.25 -21.07 -14.20
C TYR A 3 32.45 -20.87 -12.89
N LYS A 4 32.41 -19.66 -12.32
CA LYS A 4 31.68 -19.40 -11.05
C LYS A 4 30.17 -19.16 -11.23
N CYS A 5 29.70 -18.73 -12.40
CA CYS A 5 28.26 -18.48 -12.63
C CYS A 5 27.42 -19.76 -12.70
N ASN A 6 27.96 -20.87 -13.24
CA ASN A 6 27.17 -22.09 -13.45
C ASN A 6 26.90 -22.88 -12.16
N ALA A 7 27.86 -22.94 -11.23
CA ALA A 7 27.67 -23.67 -9.97
C ALA A 7 26.58 -23.03 -9.08
N SER A 8 26.56 -21.69 -9.02
CA SER A 8 25.55 -20.94 -8.26
C SER A 8 24.14 -21.12 -8.83
N ALA A 9 23.99 -21.12 -10.15
CA ALA A 9 22.70 -21.34 -10.81
C ALA A 9 22.16 -22.77 -10.57
N VAL A 10 23.03 -23.78 -10.60
CA VAL A 10 22.67 -25.18 -10.32
C VAL A 10 22.23 -25.35 -8.86
N GLN A 11 22.98 -24.79 -7.91
CA GLN A 11 22.62 -24.82 -6.48
C GLN A 11 21.28 -24.13 -6.21
N ARG A 12 21.04 -22.97 -6.85
CA ARG A 12 19.75 -22.28 -6.76
C ARG A 12 18.61 -23.15 -7.30
N GLY A 13 18.81 -23.80 -8.45
CA GLY A 13 17.82 -24.69 -9.05
C GLY A 13 17.46 -25.87 -8.15
N GLN A 14 18.46 -26.50 -7.53
CA GLN A 14 18.28 -27.58 -6.56
C GLN A 14 17.53 -27.12 -5.31
N LEU A 15 17.91 -25.97 -4.76
CA LEU A 15 17.23 -25.39 -3.60
C LEU A 15 15.75 -25.10 -3.90
N LEU A 16 15.45 -24.49 -5.05
CA LEU A 16 14.06 -24.21 -5.46
C LEU A 16 13.26 -25.49 -5.70
N ALA A 17 13.89 -26.55 -6.20
CA ALA A 17 13.24 -27.86 -6.36
C ALA A 17 12.95 -28.49 -4.98
N ALA A 18 13.90 -28.46 -4.06
CA ALA A 18 13.73 -28.95 -2.70
C ALA A 18 12.64 -28.16 -1.95
N LEU A 19 12.63 -26.83 -2.09
CA LEU A 19 11.60 -25.97 -1.51
C LEU A 19 10.22 -26.25 -2.11
N ALA A 20 10.12 -26.46 -3.42
CA ALA A 20 8.86 -26.86 -4.06
C ALA A 20 8.37 -28.23 -3.54
N ALA A 21 9.27 -29.19 -3.34
CA ALA A 21 8.93 -30.50 -2.77
C ALA A 21 8.46 -30.36 -1.31
N PHE A 22 9.15 -29.54 -0.51
CA PHE A 22 8.76 -29.23 0.86
C PHE A 22 7.39 -28.56 0.93
N LEU A 23 7.13 -27.53 0.12
CA LEU A 23 5.81 -26.89 0.04
C LEU A 23 4.74 -27.87 -0.44
N GLY A 24 5.10 -28.76 -1.37
CA GLY A 24 4.24 -29.83 -1.85
C GLY A 24 3.99 -30.94 -0.84
N SER A 25 4.71 -31.02 0.28
CA SER A 25 4.41 -31.95 1.37
C SER A 25 3.56 -31.31 2.47
N GLN A 26 3.45 -29.97 2.50
CA GLN A 26 2.62 -29.27 3.48
C GLN A 26 1.12 -29.40 3.14
N ARG A 27 0.34 -29.88 4.11
CA ARG A 27 -1.13 -30.02 4.00
C ARG A 27 -1.93 -29.06 4.87
N ARG A 28 -1.25 -28.32 5.73
CA ARG A 28 -1.83 -27.39 6.71
C ARG A 28 -1.19 -26.01 6.64
N LEU A 29 -0.58 -25.67 5.50
CA LEU A 29 0.04 -24.37 5.34
C LEU A 29 -1.07 -23.31 5.33
N GLN A 30 -1.00 -22.37 6.27
CA GLN A 30 -1.97 -21.28 6.39
C GLN A 30 -1.46 -19.97 5.77
N VAL A 31 -0.15 -19.77 5.81
CA VAL A 31 0.51 -18.56 5.33
C VAL A 31 1.66 -18.96 4.40
N LEU A 32 1.74 -18.33 3.23
CA LEU A 32 2.89 -18.40 2.35
C LEU A 32 3.36 -16.98 2.05
N SER A 33 4.55 -16.63 2.53
CA SER A 33 5.22 -15.39 2.13
C SER A 33 6.41 -15.71 1.23
N LEU A 34 6.43 -15.07 0.07
CA LEU A 34 7.56 -15.00 -0.86
C LEU A 34 8.06 -13.56 -0.96
N GLU A 35 7.85 -12.76 0.08
CA GLU A 35 8.19 -11.33 0.06
C GLU A 35 9.68 -11.12 -0.19
N ASN A 36 10.01 -10.17 -1.07
CA ASN A 36 11.38 -9.83 -1.46
C ASN A 36 12.23 -10.99 -2.01
N ALA A 37 11.60 -12.09 -2.45
CA ALA A 37 12.31 -13.26 -2.94
C ALA A 37 12.98 -13.04 -4.32
N CYS A 38 12.58 -12.01 -5.08
CA CYS A 38 13.17 -11.62 -6.37
C CYS A 38 13.33 -12.80 -7.36
N LEU A 39 12.31 -13.65 -7.43
CA LEU A 39 12.27 -14.86 -8.25
C LEU A 39 11.84 -14.54 -9.68
N GLY A 40 12.29 -15.33 -10.65
CA GLY A 40 11.67 -15.31 -11.97
C GLY A 40 10.24 -15.87 -11.90
N VAL A 41 9.32 -15.43 -12.78
CA VAL A 41 7.93 -15.91 -12.84
C VAL A 41 7.85 -17.45 -12.76
N SER A 42 8.62 -18.16 -13.58
CA SER A 42 8.59 -19.63 -13.58
C SER A 42 9.00 -20.27 -12.24
N GLU A 43 9.94 -19.65 -11.52
CA GLU A 43 10.39 -20.11 -10.20
C GLU A 43 9.30 -19.85 -9.15
N ALA A 44 8.79 -18.62 -9.08
CA ALA A 44 7.72 -18.24 -8.16
C ALA A 44 6.45 -19.08 -8.38
N LEU A 45 6.03 -19.28 -9.63
CA LEU A 45 4.86 -20.08 -9.96
C LEU A 45 5.06 -21.57 -9.69
N ARG A 46 6.30 -22.07 -9.71
CA ARG A 46 6.60 -23.45 -9.28
C ARG A 46 6.34 -23.61 -7.78
N LEU A 47 6.82 -22.67 -6.96
CA LEU A 47 6.62 -22.68 -5.51
C LEU A 47 5.14 -22.49 -5.16
N LEU A 48 4.50 -21.46 -5.72
CA LEU A 48 3.08 -21.17 -5.53
C LEU A 48 2.21 -22.35 -5.96
N GLY A 49 2.49 -22.93 -7.14
CA GLY A 49 1.76 -24.08 -7.63
C GLY A 49 1.93 -25.33 -6.76
N ALA A 50 3.09 -25.51 -6.12
CA ALA A 50 3.32 -26.61 -5.18
C ALA A 50 2.51 -26.43 -3.90
N ALA A 51 2.56 -25.25 -3.28
CA ALA A 51 1.76 -24.93 -2.09
C ALA A 51 0.25 -25.01 -2.37
N ALA A 52 -0.21 -24.42 -3.48
CA ALA A 52 -1.62 -24.40 -3.87
C ALA A 52 -2.18 -25.78 -4.22
N ARG A 53 -1.34 -26.78 -4.52
CA ARG A 53 -1.81 -28.16 -4.74
C ARG A 53 -2.15 -28.87 -3.44
N CYS A 54 -1.36 -28.66 -2.40
CA CYS A 54 -1.39 -29.50 -1.21
C CYS A 54 -2.02 -28.79 0.00
N SER A 55 -2.05 -27.46 -0.02
CA SER A 55 -2.65 -26.62 1.01
C SER A 55 -3.77 -25.71 0.48
N SER A 56 -4.44 -26.11 -0.62
CA SER A 56 -5.55 -25.37 -1.23
C SER A 56 -6.66 -25.01 -0.23
N ALA A 57 -6.96 -25.91 0.69
CA ALA A 57 -8.04 -25.76 1.66
C ALA A 57 -7.64 -25.00 2.94
N THR A 58 -6.35 -24.72 3.15
CA THR A 58 -5.85 -24.08 4.39
C THR A 58 -5.13 -22.77 4.16
N LEU A 59 -4.60 -22.53 2.97
CA LEU A 59 -3.79 -21.35 2.67
C LEU A 59 -4.67 -20.10 2.56
N GLY A 60 -4.74 -19.36 3.67
CA GLY A 60 -5.59 -18.18 3.82
C GLY A 60 -4.85 -16.84 3.67
N ASP A 61 -3.53 -16.81 3.76
CA ASP A 61 -2.71 -15.60 3.61
C ASP A 61 -1.56 -15.85 2.61
N LEU A 62 -1.56 -15.08 1.52
CA LEU A 62 -0.57 -15.16 0.47
C LEU A 62 0.12 -13.81 0.28
N ARG A 63 1.44 -13.76 0.49
CA ARG A 63 2.24 -12.54 0.35
C ARG A 63 3.27 -12.68 -0.75
N LEU A 64 3.07 -11.90 -1.81
CA LEU A 64 3.85 -11.90 -3.05
C LEU A 64 4.48 -10.52 -3.34
N HIS A 65 4.46 -9.60 -2.38
CA HIS A 65 5.11 -8.30 -2.53
C HIS A 65 6.60 -8.47 -2.85
N ALA A 66 7.07 -7.90 -3.95
CA ALA A 66 8.43 -8.08 -4.47
C ALA A 66 8.90 -9.56 -4.61
N ALA A 67 7.96 -10.50 -4.77
CA ALA A 67 8.29 -11.91 -4.99
C ALA A 67 8.85 -12.17 -6.39
N PHE A 68 8.41 -11.38 -7.38
CA PHE A 68 8.82 -11.47 -8.78
C PHE A 68 9.91 -10.43 -9.08
N ARG A 69 10.83 -10.76 -9.98
CA ARG A 69 11.76 -9.77 -10.52
C ARG A 69 11.00 -8.63 -11.19
N GLU A 70 11.61 -7.46 -11.21
CA GLU A 70 11.01 -6.25 -11.77
C GLU A 70 10.49 -6.45 -13.18
N TRP A 71 9.45 -5.69 -13.55
CA TRP A 71 8.81 -5.68 -14.87
C TRP A 71 8.06 -6.95 -15.26
N GLN A 72 8.18 -8.03 -14.49
CA GLN A 72 7.46 -9.26 -14.77
C GLN A 72 5.98 -9.09 -14.46
N ALA A 73 5.13 -9.59 -15.38
CA ALA A 73 3.68 -9.54 -15.28
C ALA A 73 3.11 -10.96 -15.07
N PRO A 74 3.08 -11.49 -13.82
CA PRO A 74 2.60 -12.83 -13.53
C PRO A 74 1.16 -13.09 -13.99
N HIS A 75 0.33 -12.04 -14.02
CA HIS A 75 -1.06 -12.13 -14.43
C HIS A 75 -1.26 -12.64 -15.86
N ALA A 76 -0.27 -12.45 -16.74
CA ALA A 76 -0.28 -12.97 -18.11
C ALA A 76 -0.05 -14.49 -18.18
N SER A 77 0.37 -15.14 -17.08
CA SER A 77 0.62 -16.58 -17.05
C SER A 77 -0.62 -17.36 -16.63
N PRO A 78 -1.12 -18.31 -17.46
CA PRO A 78 -2.23 -19.19 -17.06
C PRO A 78 -1.93 -20.04 -15.81
N LYS A 79 -0.65 -20.28 -15.51
CA LYS A 79 -0.21 -21.00 -14.30
C LYS A 79 -0.49 -20.19 -13.04
N PHE A 80 -0.41 -18.86 -13.10
CA PHE A 80 -0.72 -17.97 -11.99
C PHE A 80 -2.22 -18.01 -11.66
N SER A 81 -3.07 -17.78 -12.66
CA SER A 81 -4.53 -17.85 -12.51
C SER A 81 -4.99 -19.21 -11.99
N ARG A 82 -4.41 -20.30 -12.52
CA ARG A 82 -4.70 -21.67 -12.05
C ARG A 82 -4.30 -21.88 -10.59
N ALA A 83 -3.19 -21.30 -10.15
CA ALA A 83 -2.76 -21.41 -8.77
C ALA A 83 -3.70 -20.63 -7.84
N LEU A 84 -4.04 -19.38 -8.18
CA LEU A 84 -4.97 -18.56 -7.40
C LEU A 84 -6.36 -19.21 -7.29
N ARG A 85 -6.88 -19.78 -8.38
CA ARG A 85 -8.18 -20.49 -8.39
C ARG A 85 -8.26 -21.63 -7.37
N ARG A 86 -7.12 -22.24 -7.02
CA ARG A 86 -7.08 -23.34 -6.04
C ARG A 86 -7.12 -22.84 -4.60
N LEU A 87 -6.90 -21.56 -4.36
CA LEU A 87 -6.81 -20.97 -3.02
C LEU A 87 -8.17 -20.38 -2.62
N SER A 88 -9.21 -21.20 -2.55
CA SER A 88 -10.55 -20.74 -2.18
C SER A 88 -10.69 -20.12 -0.78
N PRO A 89 -9.93 -20.51 0.27
CA PRO A 89 -10.04 -19.89 1.58
C PRO A 89 -9.19 -18.60 1.69
N LEU A 90 -8.66 -18.09 0.59
CA LEU A 90 -7.75 -16.94 0.60
C LEU A 90 -8.47 -15.70 1.16
N SER A 91 -7.99 -15.26 2.32
CA SER A 91 -8.54 -14.13 3.07
C SER A 91 -7.67 -12.87 2.97
N ALA A 92 -6.37 -13.04 2.75
CA ALA A 92 -5.41 -11.95 2.62
C ALA A 92 -4.47 -12.21 1.43
N LEU A 93 -4.32 -11.19 0.58
CA LEU A 93 -3.43 -11.20 -0.57
C LEU A 93 -2.59 -9.93 -0.60
N SER A 94 -1.27 -10.06 -0.70
CA SER A 94 -0.34 -8.96 -0.94
C SER A 94 0.42 -9.21 -2.24
N LEU A 95 0.49 -8.23 -3.14
CA LEU A 95 1.20 -8.36 -4.42
C LEU A 95 1.64 -7.00 -4.98
N ASN A 96 2.50 -7.03 -6.00
CA ASN A 96 2.81 -5.85 -6.78
C ASN A 96 1.79 -5.67 -7.91
N TYR A 97 1.49 -4.43 -8.29
CA TYR A 97 0.52 -4.08 -9.32
C TYR A 97 0.63 -4.86 -10.64
N PRO A 98 1.84 -5.18 -11.18
CA PRO A 98 1.97 -6.02 -12.37
C PRO A 98 1.45 -7.45 -12.21
N ALA A 99 1.14 -7.92 -11.00
CA ALA A 99 0.52 -9.23 -10.78
C ALA A 99 -1.02 -9.17 -10.74
N LEU A 100 -1.61 -7.96 -10.80
CA LEU A 100 -3.06 -7.75 -10.72
C LEU A 100 -3.59 -7.23 -12.05
N SER A 101 -4.52 -7.94 -12.66
CA SER A 101 -5.27 -7.50 -13.86
C SER A 101 -6.77 -7.62 -13.62
N ASP A 102 -7.61 -7.08 -14.51
CA ASP A 102 -9.07 -7.25 -14.46
C ASP A 102 -9.47 -8.72 -14.35
N ALA A 103 -8.86 -9.59 -15.18
CA ALA A 103 -9.09 -11.03 -15.14
C ALA A 103 -8.67 -11.65 -13.79
N THR A 104 -7.66 -11.07 -13.13
CA THR A 104 -7.21 -11.53 -11.80
C THR A 104 -8.21 -11.10 -10.73
N LEU A 105 -8.73 -9.86 -10.79
CA LEU A 105 -9.77 -9.37 -9.87
C LEU A 105 -11.05 -10.20 -9.98
N VAL A 106 -11.52 -10.45 -11.21
CA VAL A 106 -12.69 -11.30 -11.48
C VAL A 106 -12.48 -12.70 -10.93
N LEU A 107 -11.30 -13.30 -11.16
CA LEU A 107 -10.98 -14.61 -10.63
C LEU A 107 -11.01 -14.65 -9.09
N LEU A 108 -10.46 -13.63 -8.43
CA LEU A 108 -10.49 -13.52 -6.97
C LEU A 108 -11.93 -13.37 -6.45
N ALA A 109 -12.74 -12.57 -7.13
CA ALA A 109 -14.16 -12.40 -6.83
C ALA A 109 -14.93 -13.74 -6.91
N GLU A 110 -14.72 -14.49 -7.99
CA GLU A 110 -15.38 -15.78 -8.22
C GLU A 110 -14.91 -16.88 -7.25
N CYS A 111 -13.61 -16.96 -6.98
CA CYS A 111 -13.02 -18.09 -6.26
C CYS A 111 -12.90 -17.85 -4.75
N CYS A 112 -12.71 -16.59 -4.35
CA CYS A 112 -12.39 -16.19 -2.98
C CYS A 112 -13.41 -15.22 -2.38
N GLY A 113 -14.46 -14.86 -3.12
CA GLY A 113 -15.48 -13.84 -2.79
C GLY A 113 -15.78 -13.65 -1.29
N PRO A 114 -16.39 -14.65 -0.64
CA PRO A 114 -16.80 -14.53 0.76
C PRO A 114 -15.64 -14.56 1.77
N ALA A 115 -14.47 -15.08 1.37
CA ALA A 115 -13.32 -15.24 2.26
C ALA A 115 -12.37 -14.04 2.19
N LEU A 116 -12.24 -13.39 1.02
CA LEU A 116 -11.27 -12.35 0.76
C LEU A 116 -11.63 -11.06 1.50
N ARG A 117 -10.77 -10.70 2.46
CA ARG A 117 -10.96 -9.54 3.35
C ARG A 117 -9.89 -8.48 3.17
N SER A 118 -8.69 -8.86 2.75
CA SER A 118 -7.56 -7.94 2.63
C SER A 118 -6.85 -8.10 1.30
N LEU A 119 -6.69 -7.00 0.58
CA LEU A 119 -5.89 -6.90 -0.64
C LEU A 119 -4.92 -5.72 -0.52
N SER A 120 -3.63 -6.02 -0.42
CA SER A 120 -2.56 -5.02 -0.42
C SER A 120 -1.86 -5.02 -1.77
N VAL A 121 -1.88 -3.87 -2.44
CA VAL A 121 -1.26 -3.70 -3.76
C VAL A 121 -0.17 -2.67 -3.66
N THR A 122 1.05 -3.06 -4.01
CA THR A 122 2.19 -2.15 -4.10
C THR A 122 2.46 -1.77 -5.55
N VAL A 123 2.59 -0.48 -5.82
CA VAL A 123 2.80 0.08 -7.16
C VAL A 123 4.09 0.87 -7.13
N ARG A 124 5.05 0.51 -7.98
CA ARG A 124 6.31 1.24 -8.13
C ARG A 124 6.35 2.07 -9.41
N ASP A 125 7.28 3.01 -9.47
CA ASP A 125 7.61 3.78 -10.69
C ASP A 125 8.01 2.90 -11.88
N THR A 126 8.42 1.66 -11.67
CA THR A 126 8.65 0.68 -12.74
C THR A 126 7.37 -0.03 -13.20
N ASP A 127 6.28 0.09 -12.44
CA ASP A 127 5.07 -0.73 -12.67
C ASP A 127 3.96 0.04 -13.42
N HIS A 128 3.95 1.39 -13.40
CA HIS A 128 2.80 2.24 -13.77
C HIS A 128 2.39 2.23 -15.26
N ARG A 129 3.21 1.70 -16.18
CA ARG A 129 2.95 1.78 -17.63
C ARG A 129 2.39 0.52 -18.27
N GLN A 130 2.07 -0.51 -17.49
CA GLN A 130 1.73 -1.82 -18.07
C GLN A 130 0.25 -1.93 -18.46
N HIS A 131 -0.68 -1.58 -17.56
CA HIS A 131 -2.12 -1.62 -17.80
C HIS A 131 -2.90 -0.85 -16.74
N ALA A 132 -4.14 -0.46 -17.05
CA ALA A 132 -5.08 0.12 -16.10
C ALA A 132 -6.14 -0.92 -15.73
N LEU A 133 -6.50 -0.98 -14.44
CA LEU A 133 -7.63 -1.77 -13.99
C LEU A 133 -8.93 -1.01 -14.28
N SER A 134 -9.97 -1.71 -14.73
CA SER A 134 -11.26 -1.08 -15.04
C SER A 134 -12.11 -0.85 -13.79
N GLN A 135 -13.02 0.13 -13.88
CA GLN A 135 -13.99 0.40 -12.82
C GLN A 135 -14.96 -0.79 -12.66
N GLU A 136 -15.29 -1.47 -13.75
CA GLU A 136 -16.16 -2.63 -13.81
C GLU A 136 -15.56 -3.81 -13.03
N ALA A 137 -14.27 -4.11 -13.24
CA ALA A 137 -13.60 -5.19 -12.52
C ALA A 137 -13.56 -4.96 -11.00
N TRP A 138 -13.29 -3.72 -10.58
CA TRP A 138 -13.34 -3.34 -9.16
C TRP A 138 -14.76 -3.43 -8.58
N THR A 139 -15.76 -2.98 -9.34
CA THR A 139 -17.17 -3.03 -8.91
C THR A 139 -17.62 -4.48 -8.71
N GLN A 140 -17.27 -5.37 -9.64
CA GLN A 140 -17.57 -6.80 -9.51
C GLN A 140 -16.85 -7.42 -8.30
N ALA A 141 -15.57 -7.09 -8.10
CA ALA A 141 -14.81 -7.58 -6.96
C ALA A 141 -15.38 -7.09 -5.62
N ALA A 142 -15.75 -5.82 -5.51
CA ALA A 142 -16.36 -5.26 -4.30
C ALA A 142 -17.74 -5.87 -4.01
N ALA A 143 -18.53 -6.16 -5.05
CA ALA A 143 -19.83 -6.81 -4.91
C ALA A 143 -19.71 -8.27 -4.43
N ALA A 144 -18.75 -9.03 -4.96
CA ALA A 144 -18.50 -10.42 -4.56
C ALA A 144 -17.80 -10.54 -3.18
N CYS A 145 -17.01 -9.52 -2.82
CA CYS A 145 -16.24 -9.47 -1.58
C CYS A 145 -16.68 -8.27 -0.72
N PRO A 146 -17.85 -8.31 -0.05
CA PRO A 146 -18.42 -7.14 0.65
C PRO A 146 -17.60 -6.66 1.85
N HIS A 147 -16.66 -7.48 2.34
CA HIS A 147 -15.75 -7.13 3.42
C HIS A 147 -14.31 -6.86 2.94
N LEU A 148 -14.12 -6.73 1.62
CA LEU A 148 -12.82 -6.46 1.04
C LEU A 148 -12.32 -5.09 1.46
N ARG A 149 -11.08 -5.08 1.95
CA ARG A 149 -10.34 -3.89 2.34
C ARG A 149 -9.09 -3.78 1.48
N VAL A 150 -8.98 -2.71 0.71
CA VAL A 150 -7.84 -2.47 -0.17
C VAL A 150 -6.86 -1.50 0.47
N VAL A 151 -5.57 -1.83 0.40
CA VAL A 151 -4.46 -0.94 0.74
C VAL A 151 -3.60 -0.72 -0.49
N LEU A 152 -3.44 0.55 -0.89
CA LEU A 152 -2.52 0.95 -1.96
C LEU A 152 -1.23 1.49 -1.36
N ASN A 153 -0.10 0.86 -1.68
CA ASN A 153 1.23 1.35 -1.36
C ASN A 153 1.89 1.87 -2.64
N ILE A 154 1.95 3.18 -2.79
CA ILE A 154 2.56 3.86 -3.92
C ILE A 154 4.01 4.19 -3.57
N GLU A 155 4.95 3.60 -4.30
CA GLU A 155 6.38 3.69 -4.06
C GLU A 155 7.08 4.37 -5.23
N HIS A 156 7.82 5.43 -4.93
CA HIS A 156 8.62 6.19 -5.88
C HIS A 156 7.84 6.87 -7.03
N ILE A 157 6.50 6.88 -6.99
CA ILE A 157 5.66 7.62 -7.95
C ILE A 157 5.29 8.97 -7.36
N GLY A 158 5.64 10.05 -8.05
CA GLY A 158 5.35 11.42 -7.61
C GLY A 158 4.33 12.17 -8.47
N HIS A 159 3.97 11.64 -9.64
CA HIS A 159 3.19 12.36 -10.64
C HIS A 159 1.70 12.04 -10.56
N PHE A 160 0.87 13.07 -10.68
CA PHE A 160 -0.57 12.92 -10.51
C PHE A 160 -1.19 12.02 -11.57
N GLU A 161 -0.72 12.09 -12.82
CA GLU A 161 -1.29 11.31 -13.92
C GLU A 161 -1.07 9.79 -13.75
N ASP A 162 -0.03 9.40 -13.01
CA ASP A 162 0.23 7.99 -12.68
C ASP A 162 -0.59 7.53 -11.47
N ILE A 163 -0.90 8.44 -10.54
CA ILE A 163 -1.62 8.11 -9.30
C ILE A 163 -3.12 8.10 -9.54
N CYS A 164 -3.66 9.04 -10.31
CA CYS A 164 -5.10 9.24 -10.45
C CYS A 164 -5.80 8.01 -11.08
N VAL A 165 -5.13 7.33 -12.02
CA VAL A 165 -5.64 6.10 -12.65
C VAL A 165 -5.77 4.92 -11.68
N LEU A 166 -5.09 4.96 -10.54
CA LEU A 166 -5.14 3.93 -9.49
C LEU A 166 -6.26 4.22 -8.47
N LEU A 167 -6.73 5.46 -8.40
CA LEU A 167 -7.70 5.95 -7.41
C LEU A 167 -9.12 5.96 -7.98
N LEU A 168 -9.58 4.81 -8.48
CA LEU A 168 -10.93 4.67 -9.01
C LEU A 168 -11.98 4.63 -7.88
N PRO A 169 -13.14 5.28 -8.02
CA PRO A 169 -14.18 5.31 -6.99
C PRO A 169 -14.68 3.93 -6.55
N ALA A 170 -14.64 2.94 -7.45
CA ALA A 170 -15.09 1.57 -7.18
C ALA A 170 -14.13 0.76 -6.30
N VAL A 171 -12.89 1.24 -6.07
CA VAL A 171 -11.94 0.54 -5.20
C VAL A 171 -12.41 0.67 -3.75
N PRO A 172 -12.59 -0.43 -2.99
CA PRO A 172 -12.92 -0.37 -1.57
C PRO A 172 -11.66 -0.03 -0.75
N LEU A 173 -11.11 1.17 -0.98
CA LEU A 173 -9.86 1.64 -0.42
C LEU A 173 -10.04 2.00 1.06
N CYS A 174 -9.27 1.35 1.93
CA CYS A 174 -9.18 1.70 3.35
C CYS A 174 -7.81 2.22 3.75
N GLY A 175 -6.75 1.95 2.96
CA GLY A 175 -5.39 2.39 3.25
C GLY A 175 -4.72 3.00 2.04
N PHE A 176 -4.12 4.17 2.21
CA PHE A 176 -3.33 4.83 1.17
C PHE A 176 -1.97 5.23 1.73
N ARG A 177 -0.89 4.69 1.13
CA ARG A 177 0.49 5.05 1.46
C ARG A 177 1.17 5.57 0.21
N LEU A 178 1.79 6.74 0.30
CA LEU A 178 2.47 7.37 -0.83
C LEU A 178 3.88 7.79 -0.43
N TYR A 179 4.87 7.26 -1.14
CA TYR A 179 6.27 7.63 -1.04
C TYR A 179 6.71 8.20 -2.38
N SER A 180 6.66 9.53 -2.53
CA SER A 180 6.71 10.17 -3.85
C SER A 180 8.03 10.07 -4.62
N GLY A 181 9.07 9.45 -4.04
CA GLY A 181 10.41 9.40 -4.62
C GLY A 181 11.10 10.77 -4.71
N SER A 182 12.41 10.75 -4.98
CA SER A 182 13.20 11.97 -5.24
C SER A 182 13.15 12.41 -6.69
N VAL A 183 12.89 11.47 -7.62
CA VAL A 183 12.84 11.72 -9.05
C VAL A 183 11.66 12.64 -9.37
N TRP A 184 11.94 13.70 -10.13
CA TRP A 184 10.92 14.64 -10.59
C TRP A 184 11.15 14.93 -12.07
N ASP A 185 10.26 14.40 -12.89
CA ASP A 185 10.10 14.84 -14.26
C ASP A 185 9.36 16.19 -14.25
N GLN A 186 10.05 17.25 -14.66
CA GLN A 186 9.53 18.62 -14.67
C GLN A 186 8.48 18.86 -15.76
N SER A 187 8.39 17.98 -16.76
CA SER A 187 7.35 18.06 -17.79
C SER A 187 5.97 17.64 -17.29
N ARG A 188 5.91 17.04 -16.09
CA ARG A 188 4.70 16.46 -15.50
C ARG A 188 4.37 17.07 -14.15
N SER A 189 3.09 17.08 -13.80
CA SER A 189 2.64 17.66 -12.54
C SER A 189 2.63 16.63 -11.44
N ARG A 190 3.13 17.01 -10.26
CA ARG A 190 2.98 16.19 -9.05
C ARG A 190 1.58 16.30 -8.45
N ALA A 191 1.00 17.50 -8.51
CA ALA A 191 -0.34 17.87 -8.05
C ALA A 191 -0.85 17.04 -6.86
N PHE A 192 -0.06 16.94 -5.78
CA PHE A 192 -0.45 16.19 -4.59
C PHE A 192 -1.75 16.73 -3.98
N ARG A 193 -2.00 18.03 -4.13
CA ARG A 193 -3.28 18.64 -3.77
C ARG A 193 -4.46 17.95 -4.46
N ALA A 194 -4.33 17.66 -5.76
CA ALA A 194 -5.36 16.95 -6.52
C ALA A 194 -5.50 15.50 -6.04
N THR A 195 -4.40 14.81 -5.75
CA THR A 195 -4.43 13.47 -5.14
C THR A 195 -5.20 13.45 -3.82
N LEU A 196 -4.93 14.38 -2.90
CA LEU A 196 -5.63 14.44 -1.61
C LEU A 196 -7.13 14.77 -1.76
N ARG A 197 -7.46 15.64 -2.71
CA ARG A 197 -8.87 15.94 -3.06
C ARG A 197 -9.59 14.70 -3.60
N LEU A 198 -8.95 13.91 -4.47
CA LEU A 198 -9.52 12.65 -4.95
C LEU A 198 -9.74 11.67 -3.81
N LEU A 199 -8.75 11.50 -2.92
CA LEU A 199 -8.90 10.61 -1.77
C LEU A 199 -10.08 11.00 -0.88
N THR A 200 -10.21 12.30 -0.62
CA THR A 200 -11.30 12.85 0.19
C THR A 200 -12.64 12.70 -0.52
N ALA A 201 -12.71 12.96 -1.84
CA ALA A 201 -13.94 12.84 -2.60
C ALA A 201 -14.44 11.39 -2.65
N HIS A 202 -13.56 10.44 -3.01
CA HIS A 202 -13.95 9.06 -3.28
C HIS A 202 -14.00 8.17 -2.04
N TYR A 203 -13.16 8.43 -1.02
CA TYR A 203 -12.94 7.46 0.07
C TYR A 203 -13.20 8.01 1.47
N HIS A 204 -13.83 9.18 1.63
CA HIS A 204 -14.14 9.75 2.96
C HIS A 204 -14.90 8.82 3.91
N GLN A 205 -15.62 7.82 3.39
CA GLN A 205 -16.39 6.86 4.21
C GLN A 205 -15.65 5.55 4.52
N SER A 206 -14.54 5.27 3.83
CA SER A 206 -13.83 3.99 3.92
C SER A 206 -12.38 4.14 4.37
N LEU A 207 -11.77 5.31 4.20
CA LEU A 207 -10.37 5.54 4.47
C LEU A 207 -10.07 5.50 5.98
N GLU A 208 -9.18 4.59 6.36
CA GLU A 208 -8.77 4.32 7.74
C GLU A 208 -7.29 4.67 7.99
N CYS A 209 -6.45 4.51 6.98
CA CYS A 209 -5.01 4.74 7.09
C CYS A 209 -4.51 5.64 5.94
N VAL A 210 -3.84 6.73 6.28
CA VAL A 210 -3.16 7.60 5.31
C VAL A 210 -1.73 7.85 5.77
N GLN A 211 -0.78 7.54 4.90
CA GLN A 211 0.63 7.83 5.10
C GLN A 211 1.19 8.53 3.86
N LEU A 212 1.72 9.73 4.05
CA LEU A 212 2.20 10.58 2.96
C LEU A 212 3.66 10.95 3.22
N ASN A 213 4.55 10.58 2.30
CA ASN A 213 5.94 11.01 2.26
C ASN A 213 6.18 11.73 0.93
N LEU A 214 6.04 13.06 0.97
CA LEU A 214 6.03 13.94 -0.19
C LEU A 214 7.39 14.65 -0.30
N LYS A 215 8.39 13.97 -0.87
CA LYS A 215 9.72 14.53 -1.15
C LYS A 215 9.64 15.63 -2.19
N ASN A 216 10.44 16.69 -2.05
CA ASN A 216 10.56 17.79 -3.02
C ASN A 216 9.23 18.45 -3.44
N SER A 217 8.21 18.45 -2.57
CA SER A 217 6.96 19.18 -2.83
C SER A 217 7.07 20.64 -2.33
N ARG A 218 6.55 21.59 -3.13
CA ARG A 218 6.38 23.00 -2.74
C ARG A 218 4.91 23.40 -2.63
N GLU A 219 4.00 22.46 -2.87
CA GLU A 219 2.56 22.67 -2.84
C GLU A 219 2.08 23.04 -1.43
N GLN A 220 1.08 23.91 -1.36
CA GLN A 220 0.36 24.19 -0.12
C GLN A 220 -0.69 23.10 0.06
N LEU A 221 -0.53 22.30 1.11
CA LEU A 221 -1.39 21.15 1.40
C LEU A 221 -2.14 21.31 2.72
N ASP A 222 -1.86 22.35 3.50
CA ASP A 222 -2.42 22.59 4.83
C ASP A 222 -3.96 22.45 4.85
N ASP A 223 -4.65 23.17 3.97
CA ASP A 223 -6.12 23.18 3.91
C ASP A 223 -6.73 21.85 3.43
N VAL A 224 -6.13 21.21 2.43
CA VAL A 224 -6.62 19.91 1.92
C VAL A 224 -6.31 18.75 2.87
N VAL A 225 -5.26 18.86 3.68
CA VAL A 225 -4.98 17.92 4.77
C VAL A 225 -6.05 18.06 5.85
N LEU A 226 -6.38 19.29 6.28
CA LEU A 226 -7.46 19.53 7.24
C LEU A 226 -8.82 19.06 6.69
N GLU A 227 -9.10 19.29 5.41
CA GLU A 227 -10.31 18.79 4.75
C GLU A 227 -10.36 17.26 4.78
N LEU A 228 -9.27 16.58 4.41
CA LEU A 228 -9.19 15.12 4.44
C LEU A 228 -9.43 14.59 5.85
N LEU A 229 -8.78 15.16 6.86
CA LEU A 229 -8.90 14.71 8.25
C LEU A 229 -10.33 14.90 8.77
N SER A 230 -10.94 16.05 8.51
CA SER A 230 -12.30 16.36 8.98
C SER A 230 -13.38 15.53 8.29
N ARG A 231 -13.20 15.17 7.01
CA ARG A 231 -14.20 14.40 6.24
C ARG A 231 -14.05 12.89 6.41
N CYS A 232 -12.84 12.37 6.60
CA CYS A 232 -12.56 10.94 6.72
C CYS A 232 -12.85 10.41 8.14
N ARG A 233 -14.11 10.13 8.43
CA ARG A 233 -14.56 9.77 9.80
C ARG A 233 -14.00 8.46 10.35
N ARG A 234 -13.56 7.54 9.48
CA ARG A 234 -12.98 6.25 9.87
C ARG A 234 -11.46 6.28 9.98
N LEU A 235 -10.83 7.43 9.71
CA LEU A 235 -9.39 7.58 9.76
C LEU A 235 -8.87 7.34 11.18
N SER A 236 -8.11 6.28 11.34
CA SER A 236 -7.49 5.85 12.59
C SER A 236 -5.98 6.15 12.62
N PHE A 237 -5.33 6.18 11.46
CA PHE A 237 -3.89 6.43 11.34
C PHE A 237 -3.61 7.53 10.32
N PHE A 238 -2.89 8.57 10.74
CA PHE A 238 -2.41 9.63 9.87
C PHE A 238 -0.93 9.92 10.09
N GLN A 239 -0.16 9.85 9.01
CA GLN A 239 1.25 10.24 8.99
C GLN A 239 1.53 11.13 7.79
N PHE A 240 2.17 12.27 8.04
CA PHE A 240 2.50 13.27 7.03
C PHE A 240 3.97 13.70 7.15
N ASP A 241 4.74 13.43 6.11
CA ASP A 241 6.10 13.92 5.89
C ASP A 241 6.11 14.75 4.61
N GLY A 242 6.17 16.07 4.77
CA GLY A 242 5.98 17.02 3.68
C GLY A 242 6.19 18.46 4.13
N VAL A 243 5.89 19.39 3.24
CA VAL A 243 5.90 20.82 3.58
C VAL A 243 4.54 21.21 4.13
N LEU A 244 4.49 21.59 5.41
CA LEU A 244 3.42 22.40 5.98
C LEU A 244 3.93 23.84 6.07
N ARG A 245 3.18 24.79 5.53
CA ARG A 245 3.61 26.21 5.56
C ARG A 245 3.30 26.84 6.91
N HIS A 246 2.23 26.40 7.57
CA HIS A 246 1.79 26.94 8.84
C HIS A 246 1.80 25.83 9.89
N LEU A 247 2.55 26.01 10.98
CA LEU A 247 2.49 25.09 12.10
C LEU A 247 1.16 25.18 12.86
N ASP A 248 0.40 26.26 12.66
CA ASP A 248 -0.97 26.36 13.16
C ASP A 248 -1.87 25.26 12.58
N THR A 249 -1.59 24.78 11.36
CA THR A 249 -2.24 23.58 10.80
C THR A 249 -2.09 22.38 11.73
N VAL A 250 -0.92 22.18 12.35
CA VAL A 250 -0.71 21.09 13.31
C VAL A 250 -1.55 21.31 14.58
N LYS A 251 -1.67 22.55 15.06
CA LYS A 251 -2.58 22.87 16.18
C LYS A 251 -4.02 22.56 15.83
N ASP A 252 -4.45 22.91 14.62
CA ASP A 252 -5.82 22.67 14.16
C ASP A 252 -6.10 21.17 14.02
N ILE A 253 -5.13 20.37 13.55
CA ILE A 253 -5.21 18.91 13.58
C ILE A 253 -5.40 18.39 15.01
N CYS A 254 -4.59 18.88 15.96
CA CYS A 254 -4.71 18.47 17.36
C CYS A 254 -6.07 18.88 17.96
N ARG A 255 -6.55 20.09 17.69
CA ARG A 255 -7.87 20.59 18.14
C ARG A 255 -9.00 19.75 17.59
N LEU A 256 -9.00 19.47 16.28
CA LEU A 256 -10.02 18.61 15.67
C LEU A 256 -10.13 17.24 16.37
N ARG A 257 -9.00 16.69 16.84
CA ARG A 257 -8.99 15.45 17.63
C ARG A 257 -9.53 15.64 19.05
N LEU A 258 -9.14 16.71 19.73
CA LEU A 258 -9.61 17.03 21.09
C LEU A 258 -11.09 17.39 21.12
N ASP A 259 -11.64 17.93 20.04
CA ASP A 259 -13.06 18.23 19.92
C ASP A 259 -13.89 16.98 19.58
N ALA A 260 -13.26 15.79 19.53
CA ALA A 260 -13.86 14.51 19.17
C ALA A 260 -14.55 14.48 17.80
N SER A 261 -14.27 15.47 16.95
CA SER A 261 -14.77 15.54 15.57
C SER A 261 -14.15 14.44 14.69
N ILE A 262 -13.01 13.88 15.11
CA ILE A 262 -12.24 12.87 14.39
C ILE A 262 -11.64 11.84 15.37
N ASN A 263 -11.42 10.62 14.90
CA ASN A 263 -11.05 9.44 15.71
C ASN A 263 -9.65 8.87 15.43
N PHE A 264 -8.72 9.63 14.85
CA PHE A 264 -7.38 9.10 14.63
C PHE A 264 -6.60 8.90 15.95
N GLN A 265 -5.84 7.80 16.01
CA GLN A 265 -5.03 7.36 17.13
C GLN A 265 -3.54 7.67 16.93
N THR A 266 -3.14 8.07 15.72
CA THR A 266 -1.75 8.41 15.43
C THR A 266 -1.70 9.66 14.56
N ILE A 267 -0.87 10.62 14.98
CA ILE A 267 -0.55 11.83 14.23
C ILE A 267 0.97 11.99 14.24
N HIS A 268 1.60 11.68 13.12
CA HIS A 268 3.03 11.89 12.94
C HIS A 268 3.26 12.95 11.87
N VAL A 269 3.87 14.07 12.25
CA VAL A 269 4.15 15.19 11.34
C VAL A 269 5.64 15.44 11.28
N ARG A 270 6.21 15.47 10.07
CA ARG A 270 7.61 15.83 9.83
C ARG A 270 7.68 17.06 8.92
N PRO A 271 7.71 18.29 9.48
CA PRO A 271 7.82 19.52 8.68
C PRO A 271 9.20 19.60 8.01
N LYS A 272 9.25 19.85 6.70
CA LYS A 272 10.53 19.91 5.96
C LYS A 272 11.35 21.17 6.15
N ILE A 273 10.75 22.28 6.58
CA ILE A 273 11.47 23.54 6.79
C ILE A 273 11.95 23.55 8.25
N ALA A 274 13.25 23.58 8.50
CA ALA A 274 13.82 23.51 9.84
C ALA A 274 14.56 24.81 10.22
N ASN A 275 13.81 25.83 10.66
CA ASN A 275 14.38 27.05 11.24
C ASN A 275 14.12 27.13 12.76
N ASN A 276 14.78 28.05 13.47
CA ASN A 276 14.66 28.16 14.94
C ASN A 276 13.22 28.49 15.39
N SER A 277 12.48 29.27 14.59
CA SER A 277 11.08 29.62 14.85
C SER A 277 10.18 28.37 14.77
N ILE A 278 10.34 27.54 13.75
CA ILE A 278 9.59 26.29 13.57
C ILE A 278 9.93 25.30 14.69
N ARG A 279 11.18 25.23 15.14
CA ARG A 279 11.55 24.39 16.30
C ARG A 279 10.89 24.86 17.58
N ALA A 280 10.88 26.17 17.85
CA ALA A 280 10.21 26.75 19.01
C ALA A 280 8.71 26.46 18.97
N ALA A 281 8.05 26.79 17.85
CA ALA A 281 6.63 26.53 17.68
C ALA A 281 6.27 25.03 17.74
N ALA A 282 7.08 24.13 17.18
CA ALA A 282 6.88 22.69 17.31
C ALA A 282 6.98 22.23 18.77
N LYS A 283 7.94 22.77 19.53
CA LYS A 283 8.07 22.50 20.97
C LYS A 283 6.86 23.02 21.74
N ASP A 284 6.40 24.23 21.45
CA ASP A 284 5.23 24.83 22.10
C ASP A 284 3.96 24.00 21.84
N ILE A 285 3.78 23.53 20.60
CA ILE A 285 2.67 22.63 20.24
C ILE A 285 2.79 21.30 20.96
N ALA A 286 3.98 20.69 20.99
CA ALA A 286 4.20 19.44 21.72
C ALA A 286 3.86 19.61 23.21
N THR A 287 4.35 20.67 23.86
CA THR A 287 4.03 20.95 25.26
C THR A 287 2.53 21.17 25.49
N ALA A 288 1.85 21.89 24.60
CA ALA A 288 0.43 22.21 24.75
C ALA A 288 -0.50 21.00 24.51
N PHE A 289 -0.15 20.09 23.60
CA PHE A 289 -1.06 19.04 23.13
C PHE A 289 -0.65 17.62 23.49
N GLN A 290 0.60 17.33 23.88
CA GLN A 290 1.06 15.96 24.14
C GLN A 290 0.27 15.27 25.26
N GLU A 291 0.10 15.94 26.40
CA GLU A 291 -0.62 15.36 27.55
C GLU A 291 -2.13 15.17 27.26
N PRO A 292 -2.87 16.20 26.76
CA PRO A 292 -4.27 16.02 26.38
C PRO A 292 -4.50 14.91 25.35
N LEU A 293 -3.59 14.77 24.37
CA LEU A 293 -3.68 13.72 23.35
C LEU A 293 -3.34 12.33 23.92
N SER A 294 -2.35 12.24 24.81
CA SER A 294 -1.96 10.98 25.46
C SER A 294 -3.08 10.42 26.35
N GLN A 295 -3.81 11.29 27.06
CA GLN A 295 -5.00 10.89 27.84
C GLN A 295 -6.10 10.27 26.96
N ARG A 296 -6.12 10.60 25.66
CA ARG A 296 -7.02 10.03 24.65
C ARG A 296 -6.37 8.93 23.82
N THR A 297 -5.27 8.35 24.31
CA THR A 297 -4.49 7.28 23.68
C THR A 297 -4.07 7.61 22.25
N VAL A 298 -3.73 8.88 21.97
CA VAL A 298 -3.23 9.31 20.66
C VAL A 298 -1.70 9.36 20.69
N ASP A 299 -1.03 8.60 19.82
CA ASP A 299 0.40 8.69 19.56
C ASP A 299 0.69 9.91 18.68
N PHE A 300 1.11 11.00 19.33
CA PHE A 300 1.45 12.25 18.69
C PHE A 300 2.96 12.47 18.64
N ARG A 301 3.47 12.79 17.45
CA ARG A 301 4.89 13.08 17.22
C ARG A 301 5.06 14.21 16.21
N ILE A 302 5.88 15.20 16.56
CA ILE A 302 6.42 16.17 15.61
C ILE A 302 7.92 15.94 15.50
N GLU A 303 8.39 15.55 14.32
CA GLU A 303 9.81 15.37 14.06
C GLU A 303 10.33 16.54 13.22
N VAL A 304 11.18 17.38 13.79
CA VAL A 304 11.84 18.45 13.05
C VAL A 304 13.23 17.95 12.62
N PRO A 305 13.59 18.01 11.32
CA PRO A 305 14.89 17.56 10.84
C PRO A 305 16.06 18.19 11.63
N ALA A 306 17.02 17.35 12.03
CA ALA A 306 18.32 17.81 12.52
C ALA A 306 19.06 18.54 11.40
N ARG A 307 19.85 19.56 11.75
CA ARG A 307 20.68 20.29 10.78
C ARG A 307 21.73 19.38 10.17
#